data_AF-A0A7W0N8K2-F1
#
_entry.id   AF-A0A7W0N8K2-F1
#
_cell.length_a   1.000
_cell.length_b   1.000
_cell.length_c   1.000
_cell.angle_alpha   90.00
_cell.angle_beta   90.00
_cell.angle_gamma   90.00
#
_symmetry.space_group_name_H-M   'P 1'
#
loop_
_entity.id
_entity.type
_entity.pdbx_description
1 polymer ?
#
loop_
_entity_poly.entity_id
_entity_poly.type
_entity_poly.pdbx_seq_one_letter_code
_entity_poly.pdbx_strand_id
1 'polypeptide(L)'
;MSARKTSGAAVFAFKLDAERGMSLLAVMAVMTLFAIALLAVAPTVQQSVQREKELEAIRRGEEVADAIRQYITFHQGRKLPDSIDELLEGIPQGTKKRQILRSSAAIDPLSEDGKWRLIKPDSQAFLSFGRRVQIYNDGELPPSAQFLDAYALPLVNIVNTESDEDLKEESEEEMETLSENTPFIGVASQSRSTSVLAYYGVENHSKWIFTPLFRASGTNRSGSGRGRNNMNSNSSRNSGRNLR
;
A
#
# COMPACT_ATOMS: atom_id res chain seq x y z
N MET A 1 -40.93 4.00 59.62
CA MET A 1 -41.77 4.95 58.87
C MET A 1 -41.02 5.37 57.62
N SER A 2 -41.76 5.37 56.51
CA SER A 2 -41.33 5.50 55.11
C SER A 2 -40.92 6.92 54.73
N ALA A 3 -39.97 7.07 53.80
CA ALA A 3 -40.09 8.01 52.68
C ALA A 3 -39.02 7.73 51.60
N ARG A 4 -39.45 7.16 50.46
CA ARG A 4 -38.75 7.23 49.18
C ARG A 4 -38.61 8.68 48.74
N LYS A 5 -37.46 9.07 48.18
CA LYS A 5 -37.38 10.25 47.31
C LYS A 5 -36.62 9.90 46.04
N THR A 6 -37.39 9.75 44.97
CA THR A 6 -36.93 9.69 43.58
C THR A 6 -36.59 11.11 43.10
N SER A 7 -35.36 11.34 42.69
CA SER A 7 -34.96 12.48 41.82
C SER A 7 -34.53 11.83 40.50
N GLY A 8 -35.15 12.02 39.35
CA GLY A 8 -35.56 13.30 38.76
C GLY A 8 -34.55 13.59 37.64
N ALA A 9 -34.73 12.93 36.48
CA ALA A 9 -33.91 13.19 35.29
C ALA A 9 -34.15 14.63 34.82
N ALA A 10 -33.10 15.46 34.84
CA ALA A 10 -33.15 16.81 34.31
C ALA A 10 -33.15 16.74 32.78
N VAL A 11 -34.33 16.80 32.18
CA VAL A 11 -34.48 17.12 30.75
C VAL A 11 -34.36 18.63 30.63
N PHE A 12 -33.22 19.10 30.11
CA PHE A 12 -33.02 20.51 29.78
C PHE A 12 -33.88 20.86 28.56
N ALA A 13 -35.11 21.31 28.82
CA ALA A 13 -35.94 21.94 27.81
C ALA A 13 -35.59 23.42 27.72
N PHE A 14 -34.86 23.81 26.67
CA PHE A 14 -34.69 25.22 26.31
C PHE A 14 -36.02 25.77 25.80
N LYS A 15 -36.71 26.55 26.62
CA LYS A 15 -37.90 27.30 26.22
C LYS A 15 -37.47 28.69 25.78
N LEU A 16 -37.60 28.98 24.49
CA LEU A 16 -37.33 30.29 23.89
C LEU A 16 -38.68 30.92 23.52
N ASP A 17 -39.06 31.98 24.23
CA ASP A 17 -40.27 32.76 23.91
C ASP A 17 -40.01 33.56 22.63
N ALA A 18 -40.72 33.20 21.54
CA ALA A 18 -40.50 33.75 20.21
C ALA A 18 -41.42 34.96 19.95
N GLU A 19 -40.93 36.16 20.27
CA GLU A 19 -41.41 37.37 19.63
C GLU A 19 -41.08 37.32 18.12
N ARG A 20 -41.99 37.82 17.27
CA ARG A 20 -41.94 37.64 15.79
C ARG A 20 -40.65 38.11 15.10
N GLY A 21 -39.79 38.88 15.78
CA GLY A 21 -38.47 39.28 15.28
C GLY A 21 -37.33 38.32 15.65
N MET A 22 -37.45 37.54 16.73
CA MET A 22 -36.35 36.70 17.22
C MET A 22 -36.35 35.28 16.64
N SER A 23 -37.47 34.82 16.07
CA SER A 23 -37.53 33.54 15.37
C SER A 23 -36.62 33.50 14.13
N LEU A 24 -36.52 34.60 13.39
CA LEU A 24 -35.61 34.71 12.24
C LEU A 24 -34.14 34.60 12.69
N LEU A 25 -33.77 35.32 13.75
CA LEU A 25 -32.42 35.31 14.29
C LEU A 25 -32.05 33.94 14.86
N ALA A 26 -32.99 33.25 15.51
CA ALA A 26 -32.80 31.88 15.97
C ALA A 26 -32.59 30.91 14.80
N VAL A 27 -33.36 31.01 13.71
CA VAL A 27 -33.15 30.17 12.51
C VAL A 27 -31.81 30.47 11.85
N MET A 28 -31.43 31.74 11.73
CA MET A 28 -30.10 32.11 11.20
C MET A 28 -28.97 31.59 12.08
N ALA A 29 -29.10 31.66 13.41
CA ALA A 29 -28.13 31.10 14.35
C ALA A 29 -28.02 29.57 14.21
N VAL A 30 -29.15 28.86 14.08
CA VAL A 30 -29.15 27.40 13.85
C VAL A 30 -28.54 27.06 12.49
N MET A 31 -28.87 27.78 11.44
CA MET A 31 -28.34 27.56 10.09
C MET A 31 -26.84 27.83 10.01
N THR A 32 -26.35 28.88 10.68
CA THR A 32 -24.92 29.18 10.75
C THR A 32 -24.15 28.13 11.56
N LEU A 33 -24.70 27.67 12.69
CA LEU A 33 -24.12 26.55 13.45
C LEU A 33 -24.08 25.26 12.62
N PHE A 34 -25.13 24.98 11.85
CA PHE A 34 -25.18 23.82 10.96
C PHE A 34 -24.14 23.91 9.83
N ALA A 35 -23.97 25.09 9.23
CA ALA A 35 -22.95 25.32 8.22
C ALA A 35 -21.52 25.11 8.75
N ILE A 36 -21.23 25.58 9.98
CA ILE A 36 -19.95 25.35 10.65
C ILE A 36 -19.75 23.85 10.94
N ALA A 37 -20.80 23.16 11.41
CA ALA A 37 -20.74 21.74 11.70
C ALA A 37 -20.46 20.88 10.45
N LEU A 38 -21.02 21.23 9.29
CA LEU A 38 -20.76 20.52 8.03
C LEU A 38 -19.31 20.67 7.54
N LEU A 39 -18.71 21.86 7.69
CA LEU A 39 -17.31 22.08 7.31
C LEU A 39 -16.32 21.22 8.10
N ALA A 40 -16.66 20.85 9.33
CA ALA A 40 -15.81 19.99 10.16
C ALA A 40 -15.69 18.54 9.62
N VAL A 41 -16.64 18.06 8.81
CA VAL A 41 -16.69 16.67 8.33
C VAL A 41 -15.93 16.48 7.00
N ALA A 42 -15.81 17.53 6.18
CA ALA A 42 -15.19 17.47 4.84
C ALA A 42 -13.81 16.78 4.76
N PRO A 43 -12.81 17.10 5.60
CA PRO A 43 -11.48 16.50 5.48
C PRO A 43 -11.48 14.98 5.74
N THR A 44 -12.39 14.49 6.59
CA THR A 44 -12.44 13.05 6.92
C THR A 44 -12.95 12.21 5.76
N VAL A 45 -13.88 12.73 4.96
CA VAL A 45 -14.44 12.04 3.79
C VAL A 45 -13.42 11.93 2.66
N GLN A 46 -12.60 12.97 2.44
CA GLN A 46 -11.54 12.91 1.43
C GLN A 46 -10.51 11.83 1.76
N GLN A 47 -10.11 11.72 3.03
CA GLN A 47 -9.19 10.69 3.49
C GLN A 47 -9.79 9.27 3.37
N SER A 48 -11.08 9.10 3.65
CA SER A 48 -11.71 7.78 3.49
C SER A 48 -11.75 7.34 2.03
N VAL A 49 -12.12 8.25 1.12
CA VAL A 49 -12.13 7.97 -0.32
C VAL A 49 -10.73 7.68 -0.83
N GLN A 50 -9.72 8.44 -0.41
CA GLN A 50 -8.33 8.18 -0.78
C GLN A 50 -7.89 6.80 -0.30
N ARG A 51 -8.12 6.48 0.97
CA ARG A 51 -7.79 5.16 1.54
C ARG A 51 -8.49 4.02 0.81
N GLU A 52 -9.75 4.19 0.43
CA GLU A 52 -10.49 3.19 -0.36
C GLU A 52 -9.85 2.96 -1.74
N LYS A 53 -9.44 4.05 -2.42
CA LYS A 53 -8.69 3.95 -3.68
C LYS A 53 -7.34 3.28 -3.50
N GLU A 54 -6.62 3.58 -2.42
CA GLU A 54 -5.34 2.95 -2.09
C GLU A 54 -5.49 1.45 -1.83
N LEU A 55 -6.50 1.03 -1.06
CA LEU A 55 -6.81 -0.39 -0.85
C LEU A 55 -7.16 -1.10 -2.15
N GLU A 56 -7.94 -0.43 -3.01
CA GLU A 56 -8.26 -0.97 -4.33
C GLU A 56 -7.03 -1.04 -5.24
N ALA A 57 -6.13 -0.05 -5.19
CA ALA A 57 -4.88 -0.04 -5.93
C ALA A 57 -4.00 -1.22 -5.52
N ILE A 58 -3.87 -1.46 -4.21
CA ILE A 58 -3.14 -2.63 -3.69
C ILE A 58 -3.77 -3.91 -4.20
N ARG A 59 -5.10 -4.09 -4.08
CA ARG A 59 -5.80 -5.30 -4.56
C ARG A 59 -5.59 -5.51 -6.07
N ARG A 60 -5.76 -4.46 -6.88
CA ARG A 60 -5.62 -4.55 -8.35
C ARG A 60 -4.16 -4.79 -8.75
N GLY A 61 -3.22 -4.10 -8.13
CA GLY A 61 -1.78 -4.31 -8.33
C GLY A 61 -1.35 -5.72 -7.94
N GLU A 62 -1.91 -6.28 -6.86
CA GLU A 62 -1.70 -7.68 -6.48
C GLU A 62 -2.26 -8.66 -7.51
N GLU A 63 -3.45 -8.41 -8.08
CA GLU A 63 -4.00 -9.21 -9.18
C GLU A 63 -3.10 -9.16 -10.42
N VAL A 64 -2.51 -8.00 -10.73
CA VAL A 64 -1.53 -7.86 -11.82
C VAL A 64 -0.28 -8.69 -11.53
N ALA A 65 0.31 -8.56 -10.34
CA ALA A 65 1.46 -9.38 -9.94
C ALA A 65 1.16 -10.89 -9.99
N ASP A 66 -0.05 -11.29 -9.60
CA ASP A 66 -0.52 -12.67 -9.67
C ASP A 66 -0.70 -13.17 -11.12
N ALA A 67 -1.12 -12.30 -12.03
CA ALA A 67 -1.16 -12.60 -13.46
C ALA A 67 0.26 -12.74 -14.04
N ILE A 68 1.18 -11.82 -13.72
CA ILE A 68 2.59 -11.92 -14.12
C ILE A 68 3.18 -13.26 -13.63
N ARG A 69 2.93 -13.65 -12.38
CA ARG A 69 3.36 -14.96 -11.85
C ARG A 69 2.87 -16.10 -12.74
N GLN A 70 1.58 -16.14 -13.05
CA GLN A 70 0.98 -17.21 -13.86
C GLN A 70 1.58 -17.26 -15.27
N TYR A 71 1.83 -16.10 -15.87
CA TYR A 71 2.46 -15.96 -17.17
C TYR A 71 3.87 -16.54 -17.17
N ILE A 72 4.70 -16.14 -16.20
CA ILE A 72 6.08 -16.62 -16.09
C ILE A 72 6.12 -18.13 -15.80
N THR A 73 5.24 -18.63 -14.92
CA THR A 73 5.12 -20.06 -14.64
C THR A 73 4.79 -20.86 -15.90
N PHE A 74 3.88 -20.36 -16.73
CA PHE A 74 3.51 -21.00 -18.00
C PHE A 74 4.69 -21.08 -18.96
N HIS A 75 5.50 -20.02 -19.03
CA HIS A 75 6.73 -19.97 -19.83
C HIS A 75 7.98 -20.53 -19.13
N GLN A 76 7.81 -21.26 -18.02
CA GLN A 76 8.90 -21.92 -17.27
C GLN A 76 10.01 -20.94 -16.84
N GLY A 77 9.66 -19.70 -16.49
CA GLY A 77 10.64 -18.69 -16.07
C GLY A 77 11.35 -17.94 -17.20
N ARG A 78 11.13 -18.32 -18.48
CA ARG A 78 11.96 -17.82 -19.60
C ARG A 78 11.45 -16.57 -20.30
N LYS A 79 10.17 -16.23 -20.12
CA LYS A 79 9.53 -15.10 -20.79
C LYS A 79 8.79 -14.24 -19.78
N LEU A 80 9.03 -12.93 -19.85
CA LEU A 80 8.24 -11.89 -19.17
C LEU A 80 7.17 -11.35 -20.13
N PRO A 81 6.04 -10.86 -19.61
CA PRO A 81 5.07 -10.16 -20.43
C PRO A 81 5.68 -8.84 -20.96
N ASP A 82 5.34 -8.50 -22.20
CA ASP A 82 5.80 -7.24 -22.83
C ASP A 82 4.82 -6.08 -22.60
N SER A 83 3.55 -6.40 -22.31
CA SER A 83 2.49 -5.44 -22.01
C SER A 83 1.42 -6.01 -21.07
N ILE A 84 0.59 -5.12 -20.50
CA ILE A 84 -0.59 -5.51 -19.70
C ILE A 84 -1.64 -6.20 -20.57
N ASP A 85 -1.74 -5.83 -21.86
CA ASP A 85 -2.68 -6.43 -22.80
C ASP A 85 -2.41 -7.93 -23.01
N GLU A 86 -1.14 -8.35 -22.98
CA GLU A 86 -0.78 -9.77 -23.04
C GLU A 86 -1.31 -10.55 -21.81
N LEU A 87 -1.35 -9.90 -20.64
CA LEU A 87 -1.95 -10.48 -19.43
C LEU A 87 -3.48 -10.54 -19.52
N LEU A 88 -4.11 -9.59 -20.22
CA LEU A 88 -5.55 -9.58 -20.48
C LEU A 88 -5.97 -10.64 -21.50
N GLU A 89 -5.19 -10.82 -22.56
CA GLU A 89 -5.38 -11.87 -23.57
C GLU A 89 -5.33 -13.27 -22.96
N GLY A 90 -4.47 -13.44 -21.95
CA GLY A 90 -4.36 -14.66 -21.17
C GLY A 90 -3.44 -15.70 -21.81
N ILE A 91 -3.33 -16.86 -21.15
CA ILE A 91 -2.42 -17.92 -21.56
C ILE A 91 -3.14 -19.02 -22.36
N PRO A 92 -2.49 -19.64 -23.35
CA PRO A 92 -3.10 -20.74 -24.09
C PRO A 92 -3.21 -21.99 -23.21
N GLN A 93 -4.41 -22.57 -23.16
CA GLN A 93 -4.72 -23.81 -22.46
C GLN A 93 -5.45 -24.75 -23.43
N GLY A 94 -4.67 -25.45 -24.26
CA GLY A 94 -5.19 -26.27 -25.35
C GLY A 94 -5.73 -25.40 -26.49
N THR A 95 -7.02 -25.52 -26.80
CA THR A 95 -7.68 -24.78 -27.89
C THR A 95 -8.25 -23.42 -27.46
N LYS A 96 -8.28 -23.12 -26.15
CA LYS A 96 -8.80 -21.87 -25.60
C LYS A 96 -7.73 -21.11 -24.85
N LYS A 97 -7.90 -19.79 -24.73
CA LYS A 97 -7.09 -18.96 -23.84
C LYS A 97 -7.76 -18.87 -22.48
N ARG A 98 -6.99 -19.03 -21.42
CA ARG A 98 -7.43 -18.83 -20.03
C ARG A 98 -7.03 -17.42 -19.61
N GLN A 99 -8.03 -16.62 -19.25
CA GLN A 99 -7.83 -15.29 -18.69
C GLN A 99 -7.07 -15.40 -17.35
N ILE A 100 -5.98 -14.62 -17.22
CA ILE A 100 -5.16 -14.55 -16.02
C ILE A 100 -5.31 -13.22 -15.28
N LEU A 101 -5.72 -12.16 -16.00
CA LEU A 101 -5.95 -10.82 -15.45
C LEU A 101 -7.38 -10.36 -15.71
N ARG A 102 -8.02 -9.77 -14.70
CA ARG A 102 -9.32 -9.11 -14.84
C ARG A 102 -9.15 -7.75 -15.50
N SER A 103 -10.08 -7.36 -16.37
CA SER A 103 -10.03 -6.04 -17.03
C SER A 103 -10.00 -4.86 -16.05
N SER A 104 -10.63 -4.99 -14.88
CA SER A 104 -10.57 -3.96 -13.84
C SER A 104 -9.21 -3.84 -13.17
N ALA A 105 -8.44 -4.93 -13.06
CA ALA A 105 -7.12 -4.91 -12.45
C ALA A 105 -6.06 -4.27 -13.37
N ALA A 106 -6.30 -4.24 -14.68
CA ALA A 106 -5.44 -3.54 -15.64
C ALA A 106 -5.48 -2.00 -15.51
N ILE A 107 -6.41 -1.45 -14.71
CA ILE A 107 -6.59 -0.01 -14.53
C ILE A 107 -6.15 0.39 -13.12
N ASP A 108 -5.19 1.32 -13.04
CA ASP A 108 -4.73 1.94 -11.79
C ASP A 108 -5.77 2.96 -11.28
N PRO A 109 -6.37 2.79 -10.09
CA PRO A 109 -7.36 3.75 -9.55
C PRO A 109 -6.73 5.05 -8.99
N LEU A 110 -5.40 5.11 -8.85
CA LEU A 110 -4.66 6.26 -8.32
C LEU A 110 -4.10 7.17 -9.42
N SER A 111 -3.92 6.65 -10.63
CA SER A 111 -3.46 7.43 -11.77
C SER A 111 -4.61 8.14 -12.47
N GLU A 112 -4.35 9.35 -12.99
CA GLU A 112 -5.35 10.13 -13.73
C GLU A 112 -5.69 9.49 -15.09
N ASP A 113 -4.70 8.90 -15.76
CA ASP A 113 -4.84 8.18 -17.03
C ASP A 113 -5.29 6.72 -16.85
N GLY A 114 -5.34 6.24 -15.61
CA GLY A 114 -5.69 4.87 -15.25
C GLY A 114 -4.67 3.81 -15.69
N LYS A 115 -3.48 4.18 -16.16
CA LYS A 115 -2.46 3.23 -16.61
C LYS A 115 -1.46 2.91 -15.50
N TRP A 116 -1.07 1.65 -15.43
CA TRP A 116 0.05 1.22 -14.60
C TRP A 116 1.39 1.57 -15.26
N ARG A 117 2.36 1.97 -14.44
CA ARG A 117 3.76 2.07 -14.85
C ARG A 117 4.39 0.68 -14.85
N LEU A 118 5.04 0.29 -15.94
CA LEU A 118 5.70 -1.01 -16.09
C LEU A 118 7.11 -0.95 -15.50
N ILE A 119 7.45 -1.91 -14.64
CA ILE A 119 8.73 -1.97 -13.94
C ILE A 119 9.59 -3.10 -14.51
N LYS A 120 10.77 -2.74 -15.03
CA LYS A 120 11.73 -3.69 -15.60
C LYS A 120 12.55 -4.38 -14.50
N PRO A 121 13.00 -5.63 -14.71
CA PRO A 121 13.81 -6.36 -13.72
C PRO A 121 15.15 -5.70 -13.36
N ASP A 122 15.68 -4.85 -14.23
CA ASP A 122 16.95 -4.14 -14.10
C ASP A 122 16.78 -2.65 -13.79
N SER A 123 15.54 -2.17 -13.62
CA SER A 123 15.25 -0.77 -13.34
C SER A 123 15.66 -0.34 -11.93
N GLN A 124 16.13 0.90 -11.77
CA GLN A 124 16.50 1.45 -10.47
C GLN A 124 15.33 1.47 -9.46
N ALA A 125 14.08 1.69 -9.91
CA ALA A 125 12.89 1.52 -9.06
C ALA A 125 12.82 0.13 -8.45
N PHE A 126 13.06 -0.90 -9.26
CA PHE A 126 12.96 -2.28 -8.80
C PHE A 126 14.07 -2.62 -7.81
N LEU A 127 15.29 -2.17 -8.10
CA LEU A 127 16.46 -2.35 -7.24
C LEU A 127 16.26 -1.67 -5.88
N SER A 128 15.86 -0.40 -5.89
CA SER A 128 15.55 0.35 -4.67
C SER A 128 14.37 -0.25 -3.90
N PHE A 129 13.36 -0.77 -4.60
CA PHE A 129 12.24 -1.48 -3.97
C PHE A 129 12.69 -2.76 -3.27
N GLY A 130 13.52 -3.58 -3.91
CA GLY A 130 14.07 -4.79 -3.29
C GLY A 130 14.78 -4.46 -1.97
N ARG A 131 15.59 -3.40 -1.94
CA ARG A 131 16.24 -2.97 -0.70
C ARG A 131 15.24 -2.52 0.37
N ARG A 132 14.21 -1.77 0.00
CA ARG A 132 13.14 -1.37 0.95
C ARG A 132 12.43 -2.59 1.55
N VAL A 133 12.13 -3.60 0.73
CA VAL A 133 11.53 -4.86 1.19
C VAL A 133 12.46 -5.60 2.14
N GLN A 134 13.77 -5.60 1.87
CA GLN A 134 14.76 -6.20 2.75
C GLN A 134 14.82 -5.49 4.11
N ILE A 135 14.94 -4.15 4.11
CA ILE A 135 14.96 -3.34 5.34
C ILE A 135 13.68 -3.54 6.15
N TYR A 136 12.53 -3.60 5.47
CA TYR A 136 11.25 -3.84 6.10
C TYR A 136 11.14 -5.22 6.77
N ASN A 137 11.84 -6.23 6.25
CA ASN A 137 11.87 -7.60 6.76
C ASN A 137 13.16 -7.91 7.52
N ASP A 138 13.59 -7.00 8.39
CA ASP A 138 14.74 -7.20 9.31
C ASP A 138 16.08 -7.54 8.60
N GLY A 139 16.25 -7.11 7.35
CA GLY A 139 17.48 -7.35 6.60
C GLY A 139 17.45 -8.59 5.70
N GLU A 140 16.31 -9.28 5.56
CA GLU A 140 16.19 -10.45 4.69
C GLU A 140 15.20 -10.22 3.54
N LEU A 141 15.61 -10.57 2.32
CA LEU A 141 14.67 -10.65 1.20
C LEU A 141 13.81 -11.90 1.35
N PRO A 142 12.47 -11.80 1.28
CA PRO A 142 11.63 -12.97 1.32
C PRO A 142 11.97 -13.95 0.19
N PRO A 143 11.74 -15.26 0.38
CA PRO A 143 11.96 -16.21 -0.68
C PRO A 143 11.06 -15.92 -1.89
N SER A 144 11.62 -16.08 -3.08
CA SER A 144 10.89 -16.17 -4.35
C SER A 144 10.69 -17.63 -4.74
N ALA A 145 9.76 -17.89 -5.66
CA ALA A 145 9.66 -19.20 -6.28
C ALA A 145 10.84 -19.42 -7.23
N GLN A 146 11.33 -20.67 -7.34
CA GLN A 146 12.54 -21.01 -8.10
C GLN A 146 12.54 -20.50 -9.56
N PHE A 147 11.38 -20.52 -10.22
CA PHE A 147 11.23 -20.04 -11.59
C PHE A 147 11.36 -18.52 -11.74
N LEU A 148 11.43 -17.79 -10.63
CA LEU A 148 11.62 -16.33 -10.57
C LEU A 148 13.05 -15.95 -10.15
N ASP A 149 13.88 -16.90 -9.75
CA ASP A 149 15.20 -16.62 -9.16
C ASP A 149 16.08 -15.79 -10.10
N ALA A 150 16.03 -16.06 -11.40
CA ALA A 150 16.76 -15.29 -12.41
C ALA A 150 16.45 -13.78 -12.37
N TYR A 151 15.22 -13.41 -12.04
CA TYR A 151 14.78 -12.01 -11.94
C TYR A 151 15.04 -11.40 -10.55
N ALA A 152 15.30 -12.24 -9.54
CA ALA A 152 15.65 -11.79 -8.19
C ALA A 152 17.16 -11.54 -8.01
N LEU A 153 18.01 -12.13 -8.87
CA LEU A 153 19.48 -11.99 -8.79
C LEU A 153 19.98 -10.54 -8.71
N PRO A 154 19.47 -9.57 -9.52
CA PRO A 154 19.93 -8.18 -9.44
C PRO A 154 19.72 -7.58 -8.04
N LEU A 155 18.61 -7.93 -7.37
CA LEU A 155 18.28 -7.46 -6.04
C LEU A 155 19.26 -8.03 -5.01
N VAL A 156 19.54 -9.33 -5.07
CA VAL A 156 20.49 -9.99 -4.16
C VAL A 156 21.90 -9.41 -4.31
N ASN A 157 22.33 -9.07 -5.53
CA ASN A 157 23.66 -8.53 -5.76
C ASN A 157 23.85 -7.13 -5.13
N ILE A 158 22.85 -6.27 -5.28
CA ILE A 158 22.85 -4.89 -4.76
C ILE A 158 22.78 -4.86 -3.25
N VAL A 159 22.02 -5.78 -2.65
CA VAL A 159 21.97 -5.97 -1.21
C VAL A 159 23.35 -6.26 -0.62
N ASN A 160 24.17 -7.03 -1.31
CA ASN A 160 25.50 -7.42 -0.82
C ASN A 160 26.61 -6.41 -1.10
N THR A 161 26.39 -5.49 -2.06
CA THR A 161 27.48 -4.67 -2.63
C THR A 161 27.33 -3.17 -2.42
N GLU A 162 26.11 -2.65 -2.37
CA GLU A 162 25.85 -1.21 -2.36
C GLU A 162 25.32 -0.74 -1.00
N SER A 163 25.74 0.44 -0.56
CA SER A 163 25.25 1.08 0.67
C SER A 163 23.98 1.89 0.39
N ASP A 164 23.16 2.21 1.40
CA ASP A 164 21.90 2.98 1.23
C ASP A 164 22.08 4.33 0.53
N GLU A 165 23.27 4.92 0.63
CA GLU A 165 23.60 6.21 0.04
C GLU A 165 23.82 6.14 -1.49
N ASP A 166 24.06 4.94 -2.05
CA ASP A 166 24.39 4.76 -3.46
C ASP A 166 23.17 4.55 -4.37
N LEU A 167 22.00 4.25 -3.79
CA LEU A 167 20.75 4.06 -4.55
C LEU A 167 20.17 5.42 -4.94
N LYS A 168 20.26 5.74 -6.24
CA LYS A 168 19.65 6.94 -6.80
C LYS A 168 18.12 6.84 -6.75
N GLU A 169 17.46 7.90 -6.29
CA GLU A 169 16.03 8.05 -6.55
C GLU A 169 15.83 8.23 -8.06
N GLU A 170 14.86 7.51 -8.63
CA GLU A 170 14.54 7.63 -10.06
C GLU A 170 14.19 9.09 -10.38
N SER A 171 14.78 9.61 -11.45
CA SER A 171 14.42 10.92 -11.96
C SER A 171 13.01 10.89 -12.57
N GLU A 172 12.36 12.05 -12.64
CA GLU A 172 11.00 12.16 -13.21
C GLU A 172 10.95 11.70 -14.67
N GLU A 173 12.02 11.93 -15.42
CA GLU A 173 12.17 11.56 -16.83
C GLU A 173 12.30 10.03 -17.01
N GLU A 174 12.97 9.34 -16.08
CA GLU A 174 13.06 7.87 -16.07
C GLU A 174 11.71 7.22 -15.76
N MET A 175 10.86 7.85 -14.96
CA MET A 175 9.53 7.32 -14.64
C MET A 175 8.52 7.43 -15.80
N GLU A 176 8.62 8.47 -16.63
CA GLU A 176 7.68 8.75 -17.73
C GLU A 176 8.03 7.98 -19.01
N THR A 177 9.30 7.65 -19.23
CA THR A 177 9.78 6.96 -20.45
C THR A 177 9.57 5.44 -20.46
N LEU A 178 9.01 4.85 -19.39
CA LEU A 178 8.85 3.40 -19.24
C LEU A 178 7.52 2.85 -19.77
N SER A 179 6.67 3.69 -20.36
CA SER A 179 5.35 3.27 -20.82
C SER A 179 5.43 2.69 -22.24
N GLU A 180 5.18 1.38 -22.31
CA GLU A 180 4.72 0.60 -23.48
C GLU A 180 5.79 -0.30 -24.13
N ASN A 181 5.48 -1.61 -24.13
CA ASN A 181 6.12 -2.66 -24.92
C ASN A 181 7.58 -3.03 -24.54
N THR A 182 7.88 -3.14 -23.24
CA THR A 182 9.14 -3.73 -22.76
C THR A 182 8.85 -4.82 -21.71
N PRO A 183 9.63 -5.93 -21.69
CA PRO A 183 9.55 -6.94 -20.64
C PRO A 183 9.52 -6.34 -19.23
N PHE A 184 8.51 -6.70 -18.45
CA PHE A 184 8.35 -6.19 -17.08
C PHE A 184 8.09 -7.31 -16.05
N ILE A 185 8.51 -7.06 -14.81
CA ILE A 185 8.37 -7.98 -13.66
C ILE A 185 7.52 -7.37 -12.54
N GLY A 186 6.93 -6.20 -12.77
CA GLY A 186 6.01 -5.59 -11.83
C GLY A 186 5.36 -4.34 -12.36
N VAL A 187 4.41 -3.83 -11.61
CA VAL A 187 3.73 -2.58 -11.91
C VAL A 187 3.77 -1.64 -10.71
N ALA A 188 3.76 -0.34 -10.97
CA ALA A 188 3.64 0.70 -9.96
C ALA A 188 2.64 1.75 -10.41
N SER A 189 2.08 2.51 -9.45
CA SER A 189 1.26 3.66 -9.80
C SER A 189 2.11 4.76 -10.44
N GLN A 190 1.51 5.56 -11.33
CA GLN A 190 2.12 6.80 -11.81
C GLN A 190 1.89 7.97 -10.84
N SER A 191 0.95 7.82 -9.91
CA SER A 191 0.62 8.84 -8.92
C SER A 191 1.81 9.10 -8.00
N ARG A 192 2.16 10.38 -7.80
CA ARG A 192 3.26 10.81 -6.92
C ARG A 192 2.79 11.26 -5.54
N SER A 193 1.48 11.20 -5.29
CA SER A 193 0.89 11.65 -4.04
C SER A 193 1.31 10.77 -2.86
N THR A 194 1.33 11.40 -1.70
CA THR A 194 1.54 10.70 -0.43
C THR A 194 0.32 9.86 -0.09
N SER A 195 0.60 8.66 0.40
CA SER A 195 -0.40 7.67 0.76
C SER A 195 -0.82 7.79 2.22
N VAL A 196 -2.07 7.45 2.52
CA VAL A 196 -2.55 7.23 3.90
C VAL A 196 -2.11 5.86 4.42
N LEU A 197 -1.98 4.88 3.53
CA LEU A 197 -1.45 3.54 3.83
C LEU A 197 0.06 3.44 3.58
N ALA A 198 0.71 2.45 4.18
CA ALA A 198 2.10 2.11 3.86
C ALA A 198 2.16 0.75 3.16
N TYR A 199 2.93 0.65 2.08
CA TYR A 199 3.23 -0.62 1.40
C TYR A 199 4.73 -0.89 1.53
N TYR A 200 5.10 -1.96 2.24
CA TYR A 200 6.48 -2.23 2.68
C TYR A 200 7.15 -1.02 3.37
N GLY A 201 6.39 -0.31 4.22
CA GLY A 201 6.88 0.86 4.95
C GLY A 201 6.99 2.15 4.11
N VAL A 202 6.49 2.15 2.88
CA VAL A 202 6.55 3.31 1.98
C VAL A 202 5.19 3.98 1.84
N GLU A 203 5.16 5.30 2.02
CA GLU A 203 3.96 6.14 2.00
C GLU A 203 3.86 6.98 0.70
N ASN A 204 4.38 6.48 -0.42
CA ASN A 204 4.27 7.13 -1.73
C ASN A 204 3.83 6.12 -2.79
N HIS A 205 2.76 6.45 -3.52
CA HIS A 205 2.14 5.55 -4.51
C HIS A 205 3.10 5.14 -5.63
N SER A 206 3.99 6.04 -6.08
CA SER A 206 4.91 5.73 -7.18
C SER A 206 5.96 4.70 -6.78
N LYS A 207 6.26 4.61 -5.47
CA LYS A 207 7.24 3.68 -4.90
C LYS A 207 6.64 2.30 -4.56
N TRP A 208 5.33 2.14 -4.71
CA TRP A 208 4.63 0.87 -4.52
C TRP A 208 4.79 -0.01 -5.75
N ILE A 209 5.63 -1.05 -5.64
CA ILE A 209 5.88 -1.98 -6.73
C ILE A 209 5.20 -3.31 -6.45
N PHE A 210 4.23 -3.63 -7.29
CA PHE A 210 3.54 -4.91 -7.28
C PHE A 210 4.26 -5.88 -8.22
N THR A 211 5.06 -6.78 -7.64
CA THR A 211 5.83 -7.80 -8.35
C THR A 211 5.49 -9.19 -7.83
N PRO A 212 5.53 -10.27 -8.63
CA PRO A 212 5.34 -11.65 -8.13
C PRO A 212 6.49 -12.13 -7.23
N LEU A 213 7.62 -11.42 -7.18
CA LEU A 213 8.69 -11.70 -6.24
C LEU A 213 8.23 -11.50 -4.79
N PHE A 214 8.90 -12.18 -3.87
CA PHE A 214 8.68 -12.05 -2.42
C PHE A 214 7.32 -12.54 -1.92
N ARG A 215 6.60 -13.31 -2.76
CA ARG A 215 5.26 -13.83 -2.48
C ARG A 215 5.22 -15.33 -2.16
N ALA A 216 6.34 -15.95 -1.81
CA ALA A 216 6.42 -17.41 -1.68
C ALA A 216 5.20 -17.99 -0.95
N SER A 217 4.58 -18.91 -1.69
CA SER A 217 3.35 -19.64 -1.40
C SER A 217 3.30 -20.12 0.05
N GLY A 218 2.24 -19.74 0.76
CA GLY A 218 1.97 -20.23 2.10
C GLY A 218 1.71 -21.73 2.09
N THR A 219 2.73 -22.51 2.41
CA THR A 219 2.58 -23.61 3.37
C THR A 219 3.25 -23.15 4.67
N ASN A 220 2.41 -22.76 5.63
CA ASN A 220 2.73 -22.31 7.00
C ASN A 220 3.36 -20.91 7.18
N ARG A 221 2.52 -19.88 7.21
CA ARG A 221 2.73 -18.71 8.09
C ARG A 221 1.76 -18.76 9.26
N SER A 222 2.04 -19.65 10.21
CA SER A 222 1.77 -19.37 11.62
C SER A 222 2.85 -18.38 12.06
N GLY A 223 2.46 -17.13 12.30
CA GLY A 223 3.41 -16.07 12.58
C GLY A 223 2.74 -14.72 12.49
N SER A 224 1.77 -14.51 13.37
CA SER A 224 1.24 -13.19 13.69
C SER A 224 2.40 -12.24 14.06
N GLY A 225 2.70 -11.29 13.19
CA GLY A 225 3.57 -10.16 13.47
C GLY A 225 2.89 -9.20 14.44
N ARG A 226 2.78 -9.63 15.71
CA ARG A 226 2.63 -8.71 16.85
C ARG A 226 3.91 -7.87 16.90
N GLY A 227 3.79 -6.59 16.57
CA GLY A 227 4.76 -5.58 16.99
C GLY A 227 4.93 -5.68 18.50
N ARG A 228 6.05 -6.26 18.93
CA ARG A 228 6.38 -6.46 20.33
C ARG A 228 7.51 -5.50 20.66
N ASN A 229 7.13 -4.37 21.26
CA ASN A 229 8.02 -3.47 21.97
C ASN A 229 8.98 -4.28 22.85
N ASN A 230 10.28 -4.20 22.56
CA ASN A 230 11.30 -4.59 23.51
C ASN A 230 12.16 -3.37 23.82
N MET A 231 11.71 -2.60 24.81
CA MET A 231 12.53 -1.65 25.53
C MET A 231 13.58 -2.45 26.32
N ASN A 232 14.78 -2.55 25.76
CA ASN A 232 15.94 -3.05 26.49
C ASN A 232 16.54 -1.91 27.31
N SER A 233 16.23 -1.87 28.60
CA SER A 233 16.92 -1.02 29.56
C SER A 233 18.30 -1.61 29.85
N ASN A 234 19.30 -1.04 29.19
CA ASN A 234 20.70 -1.24 29.50
C ASN A 234 20.96 -0.69 30.92
N SER A 235 21.21 -1.57 31.89
CA SER A 235 21.82 -1.16 33.17
C SER A 235 23.13 -1.91 33.37
N SER A 236 24.18 -1.13 33.17
CA SER A 236 25.56 -1.41 33.50
C SER A 236 25.70 -1.93 34.93
N ARG A 237 26.41 -3.05 35.11
CA ARG A 237 27.10 -3.38 36.36
C ARG A 237 28.33 -4.24 36.09
N ASN A 238 29.38 -3.51 35.75
CA ASN A 238 30.76 -3.86 36.00
C ASN A 238 30.96 -4.20 37.49
N SER A 239 31.42 -5.41 37.82
CA SER A 239 32.26 -5.65 38.99
C SER A 239 33.05 -6.93 38.79
N GLY A 240 34.37 -6.78 38.75
CA GLY A 240 35.30 -7.82 38.37
C GLY A 240 35.46 -8.94 39.39
N ARG A 241 36.08 -10.02 38.92
CA ARG A 241 36.87 -10.90 39.77
C ARG A 241 37.99 -11.53 38.96
N ASN A 242 39.19 -11.06 39.25
CA ASN A 242 40.45 -11.76 39.02
C ASN A 242 40.39 -13.16 39.62
N LEU A 243 40.92 -14.14 38.89
CA LEU A 243 41.62 -15.32 39.41
C LEU A 243 42.53 -15.86 38.30
N ARG A 244 43.72 -15.28 38.16
CA ARG A 244 45.03 -15.94 38.06
C ARG A 244 46.14 -14.92 37.93
#